data_AF-A0A9D8AGH5-F1
#
_entry.id   AF-A0A9D8AGH5-F1
#
_cell.length_a   1.000
_cell.length_b   1.000
_cell.length_c   1.000
_cell.angle_alpha   90.00
_cell.angle_beta   90.00
_cell.angle_gamma   90.00
#
_symmetry.space_group_name_H-M   'P 1'
#
loop_
_entity.id
_entity.type
_entity.pdbx_description
1 polymer ?
#
loop_
_entity_poly.entity_id
_entity_poly.type
_entity_poly.pdbx_seq_one_letter_code
_entity_poly.pdbx_strand_id
1 'polypeptide(L)' 'MRTFIIILVMLATILGPSAVVAAIGFASIRALGRNPSAAPKILLAMIVALIFAEAIAVIALLIMFQLFSGGG' A
#
# COMPACT_ATOMS: atom_id res chain seq x y z
N MET A 1 15.96 1.02 -22.83
CA MET A 1 14.62 1.62 -22.67
C MET A 1 13.70 0.79 -21.76
N ARG A 2 13.54 -0.53 -21.95
CA ARG A 2 12.71 -1.40 -21.06
C ARG A 2 13.00 -1.23 -19.56
N THR A 3 14.26 -1.29 -19.14
CA THR A 3 14.63 -1.16 -17.71
C THR A 3 14.19 0.17 -17.08
N PHE A 4 14.24 1.25 -17.85
CA PHE A 4 13.82 2.58 -17.37
C PHE A 4 12.30 2.63 -17.14
N ILE A 5 11.51 2.02 -18.03
CA ILE A 5 10.05 1.90 -17.88
C ILE A 5 9.71 1.06 -16.64
N ILE A 6 10.41 -0.06 -16.43
CA ILE A 6 10.24 -0.92 -15.27
C ILE A 6 10.45 -0.13 -13.97
N ILE A 7 11.55 0.62 -13.87
CA ILE A 7 11.85 1.42 -12.68
C ILE A 7 10.77 2.47 -12.42
N LEU A 8 10.31 3.17 -13.47
CA LEU A 8 9.23 4.16 -13.34
C LEU A 8 7.92 3.55 -12.85
N VAL A 9 7.52 2.41 -13.42
CA VAL A 9 6.31 1.71 -13.01
C VAL A 9 6.44 1.22 -11.57
N MET A 10 7.58 0.64 -11.18
CA MET A 10 7.83 0.20 -9.81
C MET A 10 7.71 1.36 -8.81
N LEU A 11 8.32 2.50 -9.11
CA LEU A 11 8.22 3.71 -8.28
C LEU A 11 6.75 4.15 -8.14
N ALA A 12 6.02 4.23 -9.24
CA ALA A 12 4.60 4.60 -9.21
C ALA A 12 3.77 3.62 -8.36
N THR A 13 4.01 2.30 -8.49
CA THR A 13 3.30 1.27 -7.73
C THR A 13 3.61 1.27 -6.24
N ILE A 14 4.77 1.75 -5.81
CA ILE A 14 5.16 1.82 -4.39
C ILE A 14 4.63 3.10 -3.74
N LEU A 15 4.61 4.22 -4.47
CA LEU A 15 4.21 5.51 -3.94
C LEU A 15 2.74 5.53 -3.48
N GLY A 16 1.84 4.91 -4.24
CA GLY A 16 0.41 4.84 -3.89
C GLY A 16 0.15 4.18 -2.53
N PRO A 17 0.52 2.90 -2.34
CA PRO A 17 0.38 2.18 -1.08
C PRO A 17 1.12 2.89 0.07
N SER A 18 2.33 3.41 -0.17
CA SER A 18 3.07 4.16 0.86
C SER A 18 2.31 5.39 1.36
N ALA A 19 1.65 6.13 0.46
CA ALA A 19 0.82 7.27 0.83
C ALA A 19 -0.40 6.85 1.67
N VAL A 20 -1.05 5.73 1.31
CA VAL A 20 -2.17 5.18 2.08
C VAL A 20 -1.70 4.74 3.47
N VAL A 21 -0.58 4.03 3.57
CA VAL A 21 0.02 3.61 4.83
C VAL A 21 0.31 4.82 5.73
N ALA A 22 0.93 5.87 5.18
CA ALA A 22 1.23 7.09 5.91
C ALA A 22 -0.04 7.79 6.42
N ALA A 23 -1.05 7.96 5.56
CA ALA A 23 -2.31 8.60 5.91
C ALA A 23 -3.07 7.83 6.99
N ILE A 24 -3.19 6.52 6.83
CA ILE A 24 -3.87 5.64 7.77
C ILE A 24 -3.12 5.59 9.10
N GLY A 25 -1.79 5.45 9.10
CA GLY A 25 -0.98 5.48 10.31
C GLY A 25 -1.17 6.79 11.10
N PHE A 26 -1.07 7.92 10.42
CA PHE A 26 -1.28 9.24 11.03
C PHE A 26 -2.70 9.39 11.62
N ALA A 27 -3.73 9.03 10.87
CA ALA A 27 -5.12 9.11 11.31
C ALA A 27 -5.38 8.21 12.53
N SER A 28 -4.84 6.99 12.50
CA SER A 28 -4.98 6.00 13.58
C SER A 28 -4.37 6.51 14.87
N ILE A 29 -3.12 7.01 14.82
CA ILE A 29 -2.42 7.55 15.99
C ILE A 29 -3.19 8.74 16.58
N ARG A 30 -3.66 9.66 15.72
CA ARG A 30 -4.43 10.83 16.17
C ARG A 30 -5.77 10.45 16.78
N ALA A 31 -6.45 9.44 16.25
CA ALA A 31 -7.71 8.94 16.79
C ALA A 31 -7.51 8.25 18.16
N LEU A 32 -6.49 7.39 18.29
CA LEU A 32 -6.14 6.78 19.57
C LEU A 32 -5.76 7.82 20.63
N GLY A 33 -5.00 8.84 20.25
CA GLY A 33 -4.62 9.93 21.15
C GLY A 33 -5.81 10.71 21.71
N ARG A 34 -6.93 10.76 20.99
CA ARG A 34 -8.18 11.40 21.47
C ARG A 34 -9.05 10.44 22.29
N ASN A 35 -9.01 9.15 22.02
CA ASN A 35 -9.80 8.15 22.73
C ASN A 35 -9.08 6.78 22.76
N PRO A 36 -8.27 6.51 23.80
CA PRO A 36 -7.53 5.26 23.92
C PRO A 36 -8.43 4.01 23.98
N SER A 37 -9.63 4.13 24.56
CA SER A 37 -10.59 3.03 24.69
C SER A 37 -11.13 2.53 23.34
N ALA A 38 -10.96 3.30 22.26
CA ALA A 38 -11.36 2.91 20.91
C ALA A 38 -10.30 2.04 20.18
N ALA A 39 -9.14 1.77 20.80
CA ALA A 39 -8.03 1.06 20.17
C ALA A 39 -8.41 -0.27 19.47
N PRO A 40 -9.23 -1.17 20.05
CA PRO A 40 -9.57 -2.43 19.39
C PRO A 40 -10.32 -2.23 18.06
N LYS A 41 -11.20 -1.23 17.99
CA LYS A 41 -11.97 -0.91 16.78
C LYS A 41 -11.11 -0.23 15.72
N ILE A 42 -10.23 0.68 16.14
CA ILE A 42 -9.34 1.40 15.21
C ILE A 42 -8.29 0.45 14.63
N LEU A 43 -7.69 -0.42 15.45
CA LEU A 43 -6.69 -1.39 14.98
C LEU A 43 -7.28 -2.31 13.91
N LEU A 44 -8.48 -2.84 14.12
CA LEU A 44 -9.15 -3.70 13.14
C LEU A 44 -9.39 -2.96 11.82
N ALA A 45 -9.97 -1.75 11.88
CA ALA A 45 -10.22 -0.94 10.69
C ALA A 45 -8.92 -0.56 9.95
N MET A 46 -7.87 -0.22 10.70
CA MET A 46 -6.54 0.10 10.18
C MET A 46 -5.95 -1.09 9.43
N ILE A 47 -5.92 -2.27 10.06
CA ILE A 47 -5.38 -3.49 9.45
C ILE A 47 -6.13 -3.82 8.16
N VAL A 48 -7.47 -3.78 8.17
CA VAL A 48 -8.27 -4.04 6.98
C VAL A 48 -7.93 -3.06 5.86
N ALA A 49 -7.87 -1.76 6.15
CA ALA A 49 -7.54 -0.74 5.16
C ALA A 49 -6.13 -0.94 4.56
N LEU A 50 -5.14 -1.26 5.41
CA LEU A 50 -3.78 -1.53 4.96
C LEU A 50 -3.69 -2.79 4.11
N ILE A 51 -4.39 -3.87 4.49
CA ILE A 51 -4.43 -5.11 3.69
C ILE A 51 -5.03 -4.84 2.31
N PHE A 52 -6.10 -4.06 2.20
CA PHE A 52 -6.66 -3.70 0.89
C PHE A 52 -5.69 -2.88 0.05
N ALA A 53 -4.96 -1.93 0.65
CA ALA A 53 -3.96 -1.14 -0.04
C ALA A 53 -2.79 -2.00 -0.55
N GLU A 54 -2.29 -2.90 0.29
CA GLU A 54 -1.23 -3.84 -0.06
C GLU A 54 -1.69 -4.88 -1.09
N ALA A 55 -2.94 -5.35 -1.02
CA ALA A 55 -3.47 -6.28 -2.02
C ALA A 55 -3.45 -5.67 -3.44
N ILE A 56 -3.83 -4.40 -3.57
CA ILE A 56 -3.74 -3.66 -4.84
C ILE A 56 -2.29 -3.54 -5.30
N ALA A 57 -1.37 -3.20 -4.37
CA ALA A 57 0.06 -3.09 -4.65
C ALA A 57 0.64 -4.40 -5.20
N VAL A 58 0.34 -5.51 -4.53
CA VAL A 58 0.83 -6.85 -4.89
C VAL A 58 0.26 -7.29 -6.25
N ILE A 59 -1.02 -7.04 -6.52
CA ILE A 59 -1.62 -7.34 -7.83
C ILE A 59 -0.93 -6.53 -8.94
N ALA A 60 -0.70 -5.24 -8.72
CA ALA A 60 -0.01 -4.40 -9.70
C ALA A 60 1.43 -4.87 -9.96
N LEU A 61 2.18 -5.23 -8.92
CA LEU A 61 3.51 -5.79 -9.03
C LEU A 61 3.52 -7.15 -9.74
N LEU A 62 2.52 -7.99 -9.50
CA LEU A 62 2.39 -9.29 -10.17
C LEU A 62 2.14 -9.14 -11.67
N ILE A 63 1.22 -8.24 -12.05
CA ILE A 63 0.94 -7.93 -13.46
C ILE A 63 2.19 -7.37 -14.14
N MET A 64 2.89 -6.45 -13.47
CA MET A 64 4.15 -5.90 -13.94
C MET A 64 5.21 -7.01 -14.12
N PHE A 65 5.37 -7.89 -13.14
CA PHE A 65 6.30 -9.01 -13.26
C PHE A 65 5.97 -9.91 -14.45
N GLN A 66 4.70 -10.31 -14.64
CA GLN A 66 4.30 -11.14 -15.77
C GLN A 66 4.54 -10.44 -17.12
N LEU A 67 4.16 -9.17 -17.24
CA LEU A 67 4.29 -8.40 -18.48
C LEU A 67 5.75 -8.22 -18.91
N PHE A 68 6.66 -8.04 -17.95
CA PHE A 68 8.06 -7.78 -18.25
C PHE A 68 8.97 -9.01 -18.14
N SER A 69 8.54 -10.08 -17.46
CA SER A 69 9.24 -11.37 -17.36
C SER A 69 8.85 -12.35 -18.46
N GLY A 70 7.69 -12.20 -19.11
CA GLY A 70 7.19 -13.11 -20.15
C GLY A 70 7.89 -13.02 -21.52
N GLY A 71 9.10 -12.45 -21.60
CA GLY A 71 9.92 -12.44 -22.81
C GLY A 71 10.91 -13.61 -22.79
N GLY A 72 10.40 -14.81 -23.08
CA GLY A 72 11.17 -15.99 -23.49
C GLY A 72 10.90 -16.28 -24.95
#